data_AF-A0A7V7EC01-F1
#
_entry.id   AF-A0A7V7EC01-F1
#
_cell.length_a   1.000
_cell.length_b   1.000
_cell.length_c   1.000
_cell.angle_alpha   90.00
_cell.angle_beta   90.00
_cell.angle_gamma   90.00
#
_symmetry.space_group_name_H-M   'P 1'
#
loop_
_entity.id
_entity.type
_entity.pdbx_description
1 polymer ?
#
loop_
_entity_poly.entity_id
_entity_poly.type
_entity_poly.pdbx_seq_one_letter_code
_entity_poly.pdbx_strand_id
1 'polypeptide(L)'
;MAEGEKKGFNWLLGCGIGCGVLFLLGVIAVVGIVFLAKKGYDTFSEEMAPELAAELRSQYDGLKDEGKVPEEHVALFDELVAIGGAEEGSAWGKMLCLTVVVSSLEDGKVTEAEVGVLEDARDLLQENPDIGLFGMRRFFEHRPEMQAEMQRYQTRYPRGGY
;
A
#
# COMPACT_ATOMS: atom_id res chain seq x y z
N MET A 1 -22.68 -9.03 75.66
CA MET A 1 -21.41 -9.43 75.04
C MET A 1 -21.54 -9.12 73.57
N ALA A 2 -20.70 -8.23 73.05
CA ALA A 2 -20.78 -7.70 71.70
C ALA A 2 -19.79 -8.46 70.80
N GLU A 3 -20.29 -9.15 69.78
CA GLU A 3 -19.48 -9.63 68.67
C GLU A 3 -19.94 -8.87 67.41
N GLY A 4 -19.20 -7.82 67.07
CA GLY A 4 -19.39 -7.04 65.86
C GLY A 4 -18.67 -7.70 64.68
N GLU A 5 -19.46 -8.11 63.68
CA GLU A 5 -19.00 -8.59 62.38
C GLU A 5 -18.06 -7.58 61.70
N LYS A 6 -16.85 -8.03 61.36
CA LYS A 6 -15.96 -7.37 60.39
C LYS A 6 -15.81 -8.25 59.16
N LYS A 7 -16.76 -8.21 58.23
CA LYS A 7 -16.70 -8.95 56.93
C LYS A 7 -17.05 -8.11 55.70
N GLY A 8 -16.84 -6.79 55.75
CA GLY A 8 -17.25 -5.90 54.64
C GLY A 8 -16.14 -5.39 53.71
N PHE A 9 -14.86 -5.42 54.10
CA PHE A 9 -13.87 -4.51 53.48
C PHE A 9 -12.97 -5.12 52.39
N ASN A 10 -12.91 -6.46 52.26
CA ASN A 10 -12.00 -7.11 51.29
C ASN A 10 -12.55 -7.25 49.86
N TRP A 11 -13.84 -6.96 49.61
CA TRP A 11 -14.45 -7.15 48.28
C TRP A 11 -14.31 -5.92 47.36
N LEU A 12 -14.33 -4.70 47.93
CA LEU A 12 -14.18 -3.46 47.16
C LEU A 12 -12.74 -3.20 46.69
N LEU A 13 -11.74 -3.71 47.40
CA LEU A 13 -10.32 -3.59 47.00
C LEU A 13 -9.92 -4.58 45.89
N GLY A 14 -10.68 -5.66 45.68
CA GLY A 14 -10.39 -6.67 44.65
C GLY A 14 -10.94 -6.33 43.25
N CYS A 15 -12.00 -5.54 43.15
CA CYS A 15 -12.67 -5.26 41.88
C CYS A 15 -12.01 -4.11 41.09
N GLY A 16 -11.50 -3.07 41.77
CA GLY A 16 -10.90 -1.90 41.10
C GLY A 16 -9.51 -2.15 40.51
N ILE A 17 -8.65 -2.89 41.23
CA ILE A 17 -7.27 -3.13 40.79
C ILE A 17 -7.22 -4.12 39.62
N GLY A 18 -8.08 -5.15 39.62
CA GLY A 18 -8.15 -6.12 38.53
C GLY A 18 -8.55 -5.51 37.20
N CYS A 19 -9.56 -4.64 37.18
CA CYS A 19 -9.99 -3.95 35.95
C CYS A 19 -8.93 -2.96 35.45
N GLY A 20 -8.24 -2.25 36.34
CA GLY A 20 -7.16 -1.34 35.97
C GLY A 20 -5.97 -2.05 35.32
N VAL A 21 -5.57 -3.22 35.85
CA VAL A 21 -4.47 -4.03 35.28
C VAL A 21 -4.86 -4.60 33.92
N LEU A 22 -6.08 -5.11 33.75
CA LEU A 22 -6.55 -5.62 32.46
C LEU A 22 -6.63 -4.52 31.40
N PHE A 23 -7.10 -3.32 31.77
CA PHE A 23 -7.13 -2.19 30.87
C PHE A 23 -5.71 -1.76 30.47
N LEU A 24 -4.78 -1.67 31.42
CA LEU A 24 -3.38 -1.34 31.17
C LEU A 24 -2.73 -2.37 30.22
N LEU A 25 -2.94 -3.67 30.47
CA LEU A 25 -2.45 -4.74 29.61
C LEU A 25 -3.05 -4.67 28.20
N GLY A 26 -4.35 -4.35 28.09
CA GLY A 26 -5.00 -4.12 26.80
C GLY A 26 -4.39 -2.96 26.03
N VAL A 27 -4.14 -1.82 26.69
CA VAL A 27 -3.48 -0.65 26.08
C VAL A 27 -2.07 -1.01 25.63
N ILE A 28 -1.29 -1.70 26.47
CA ILE A 28 0.07 -2.14 26.11
C ILE A 28 0.04 -3.08 24.90
N ALA A 29 -0.90 -4.03 24.85
CA ALA A 29 -1.06 -4.94 23.72
C ALA A 29 -1.40 -4.19 22.43
N VAL A 30 -2.35 -3.24 22.47
CA VAL A 30 -2.72 -2.43 21.31
C VAL A 30 -1.54 -1.58 20.83
N VAL A 31 -0.86 -0.89 21.75
CA VAL A 31 0.32 -0.08 21.42
C VAL A 31 1.44 -0.94 20.84
N GLY A 32 1.66 -2.13 21.40
CA GLY A 32 2.63 -3.09 20.89
C GLY A 32 2.32 -3.56 19.46
N ILE A 33 1.06 -3.89 19.17
CA ILE A 33 0.61 -4.27 17.82
C ILE A 33 0.81 -3.12 16.83
N VAL A 34 0.39 -1.90 17.19
CA VAL A 34 0.55 -0.71 16.34
C VAL A 34 2.03 -0.44 16.06
N PHE A 35 2.89 -0.56 17.07
CA PHE A 35 4.32 -0.35 16.92
C PHE A 35 4.97 -1.41 16.02
N LEU A 36 4.61 -2.68 16.17
CA LEU A 36 5.09 -3.75 15.30
C LEU A 36 4.61 -3.59 13.86
N ALA A 37 3.34 -3.22 13.66
CA ALA A 37 2.80 -2.93 12.33
C ALA A 37 3.51 -1.74 11.69
N LYS A 38 3.75 -0.66 12.44
CA LYS A 38 4.50 0.50 11.97
C LYS A 38 5.93 0.13 11.60
N LYS A 39 6.64 -0.62 12.45
CA LYS A 39 8.00 -1.05 12.16
C LYS A 39 8.08 -1.97 10.94
N GLY A 40 7.14 -2.90 10.80
CA GLY A 40 7.05 -3.76 9.62
C GLY A 40 6.76 -2.96 8.34
N TYR A 41 5.91 -1.94 8.43
CA TYR A 41 5.64 -1.02 7.32
C TYR A 41 6.87 -0.20 6.93
N ASP A 42 7.55 0.38 7.92
CA ASP A 42 8.74 1.20 7.71
C ASP A 42 9.87 0.35 7.07
N THR A 43 10.12 -0.87 7.59
CA THR A 43 11.09 -1.82 6.99
C THR A 43 10.70 -2.26 5.57
N PHE A 44 9.43 -2.62 5.35
CA PHE A 44 8.96 -2.98 4.01
C PHE A 44 9.16 -1.82 3.03
N SER A 45 8.86 -0.59 3.46
CA SER A 45 9.01 0.58 2.60
C SER A 45 10.46 0.90 2.28
N GLU A 46 11.37 0.80 3.25
CA GLU A 46 12.79 1.09 3.07
C GLU A 46 13.49 0.06 2.18
N GLU A 47 13.19 -1.23 2.34
CA GLU A 47 13.85 -2.30 1.57
C GLU A 47 13.26 -2.47 0.17
N MET A 48 11.94 -2.35 0.01
CA MET A 48 11.27 -2.59 -1.27
C MET A 48 11.31 -1.39 -2.22
N ALA A 49 11.33 -0.17 -1.70
CA ALA A 49 11.35 1.03 -2.55
C ALA A 49 12.49 1.05 -3.58
N PRO A 50 13.76 0.73 -3.25
CA PRO A 50 14.83 0.69 -4.25
C PRO A 50 14.64 -0.45 -5.24
N GLU A 51 14.19 -1.63 -4.80
CA GLU A 51 13.93 -2.77 -5.68
C GLU A 51 12.82 -2.47 -6.68
N LEU A 52 11.71 -1.85 -6.23
CA LEU A 52 10.60 -1.45 -7.09
C LEU A 52 11.02 -0.37 -8.11
N ALA A 53 11.85 0.59 -7.70
CA ALA A 53 12.39 1.59 -8.62
C ALA A 53 13.29 0.97 -9.70
N ALA A 54 14.14 0.02 -9.32
CA ALA A 54 15.01 -0.70 -10.25
C ALA A 54 14.19 -1.57 -11.21
N GLU A 55 13.20 -2.30 -10.68
CA GLU A 55 12.28 -3.13 -11.46
C GLU A 55 11.47 -2.29 -12.46
N LEU A 56 10.92 -1.15 -12.03
CA LEU A 56 10.18 -0.23 -12.89
C LEU A 56 11.02 0.22 -14.08
N ARG A 57 12.28 0.64 -13.84
CA ARG A 57 13.19 1.03 -14.92
C ARG A 57 13.50 -0.14 -15.84
N SER A 58 13.85 -1.29 -15.27
CA SER A 58 14.18 -2.50 -16.03
C SER A 58 13.02 -2.94 -16.94
N GLN A 59 11.80 -2.99 -16.43
CA GLN A 59 10.64 -3.37 -17.23
C GLN A 59 10.31 -2.32 -18.28
N TYR A 60 10.35 -1.03 -17.92
CA TYR A 60 10.07 0.04 -18.87
C TYR A 60 11.08 0.09 -20.02
N ASP A 61 12.38 -0.02 -19.72
CA ASP A 61 13.43 -0.06 -20.72
C ASP A 61 13.25 -1.27 -21.64
N GLY A 62 12.92 -2.45 -21.09
CA GLY A 62 12.60 -3.64 -21.88
C GLY A 62 11.39 -3.42 -22.81
N LEU A 63 10.32 -2.80 -22.32
CA LEU A 63 9.13 -2.49 -23.13
C LEU A 63 9.42 -1.45 -24.22
N LYS A 64 10.33 -0.49 -23.93
CA LYS A 64 10.79 0.52 -24.88
C LYS A 64 11.63 -0.11 -25.99
N ASP A 65 12.53 -1.03 -25.64
CA ASP A 65 13.35 -1.79 -26.59
C ASP A 65 12.50 -2.73 -27.47
N GLU A 66 11.40 -3.27 -26.92
CA GLU A 66 10.41 -4.05 -27.66
C GLU A 66 9.52 -3.21 -28.60
N GLY A 67 9.62 -1.87 -28.54
CA GLY A 67 8.79 -0.96 -29.33
C GLY A 67 7.32 -0.94 -28.89
N LYS A 68 7.03 -1.31 -27.65
CA LYS A 68 5.66 -1.32 -27.09
C LYS A 68 5.20 0.03 -26.53
N VAL A 69 6.11 0.99 -26.38
CA VAL A 69 5.79 2.33 -25.89
C VAL A 69 5.39 3.22 -27.07
N PRO A 70 4.12 3.67 -27.17
CA PRO A 70 3.69 4.54 -28.26
C PRO A 70 4.38 5.90 -28.18
N GLU A 71 4.95 6.38 -29.30
CA GLU A 71 5.73 7.63 -29.36
C GLU A 71 4.98 8.85 -28.79
N GLU A 72 3.67 8.90 -29.01
CA GLU A 72 2.78 9.97 -28.55
C GLU A 72 2.64 10.06 -27.02
N HIS A 73 2.91 8.97 -26.29
CA HIS A 73 2.78 8.89 -24.84
C HIS A 73 4.11 8.70 -24.10
N VAL A 74 5.24 8.59 -24.82
CA VAL A 74 6.57 8.38 -24.23
C VAL A 74 6.87 9.38 -23.11
N ALA A 75 6.51 10.65 -23.28
CA ALA A 75 6.75 11.68 -22.27
C ALA A 75 6.03 11.39 -20.94
N LEU A 76 4.78 10.93 -20.99
CA LEU A 76 4.01 10.60 -19.79
C LEU A 76 4.58 9.38 -19.06
N PHE A 77 5.03 8.37 -19.82
CA PHE A 77 5.69 7.20 -19.24
C PHE A 77 7.05 7.55 -18.65
N ASP A 78 7.88 8.32 -19.36
CA ASP A 78 9.18 8.80 -18.86
C ASP A 78 9.00 9.61 -17.56
N GLU A 79 7.95 10.44 -17.46
CA GLU A 79 7.59 11.16 -16.23
C GLU A 79 7.22 10.21 -15.07
N LEU A 80 6.35 9.23 -15.30
CA LEU A 80 5.95 8.26 -14.28
C LEU A 80 7.13 7.39 -13.82
N VAL A 81 8.02 7.01 -14.73
CA VAL A 81 9.25 6.28 -14.42
C VAL A 81 10.22 7.16 -13.63
N ALA A 82 10.30 8.45 -13.93
CA ALA A 82 11.08 9.40 -13.15
C ALA A 82 10.51 9.55 -11.72
N ILE A 83 9.19 9.67 -11.57
CA ILE A 83 8.51 9.73 -10.26
C ILE A 83 8.75 8.43 -9.47
N GLY A 84 8.48 7.27 -10.06
CA GLY A 84 8.65 5.98 -9.39
C GLY A 84 10.12 5.61 -9.15
N GLY A 85 11.03 6.18 -9.93
CA GLY A 85 12.48 6.01 -9.80
C GLY A 85 13.15 7.02 -8.87
N ALA A 86 12.42 8.03 -8.38
CA ALA A 86 12.98 9.02 -7.46
C ALA A 86 13.41 8.35 -6.14
N GLU A 87 14.44 8.92 -5.50
CA GLU A 87 14.86 8.47 -4.17
C GLU A 87 13.77 8.78 -3.13
N GLU A 88 13.14 9.94 -3.30
CA GLU A 88 11.98 10.40 -2.54
C GLU A 88 10.71 9.66 -3.01
N GLY A 89 9.84 9.32 -2.06
CA GLY A 89 8.56 8.66 -2.32
C GLY A 89 8.41 7.27 -1.68
N SER A 90 7.16 6.94 -1.37
CA SER A 90 6.80 5.68 -0.71
C SER A 90 6.94 4.45 -1.61
N ALA A 91 7.20 3.28 -1.03
CA ALA A 91 7.19 2.02 -1.77
C ALA A 91 5.84 1.75 -2.48
N TRP A 92 4.73 2.19 -1.91
CA TRP A 92 3.41 2.08 -2.53
C TRP A 92 3.24 2.99 -3.74
N GLY A 93 3.81 4.21 -3.71
CA GLY A 93 3.84 5.07 -4.87
C GLY A 93 4.65 4.46 -6.02
N LYS A 94 5.80 3.86 -5.70
CA LYS A 94 6.62 3.14 -6.70
C LYS A 94 5.92 1.91 -7.25
N MET A 95 5.22 1.15 -6.40
CA MET A 95 4.38 0.03 -6.81
C MET A 95 3.23 0.48 -7.72
N LEU A 96 2.62 1.64 -7.43
CA LEU A 96 1.60 2.22 -8.29
C LEU A 96 2.18 2.56 -9.66
N CYS A 97 3.31 3.26 -9.73
CA CYS A 97 4.02 3.53 -11.01
C CYS A 97 4.28 2.24 -11.79
N LEU A 98 4.90 1.24 -11.15
CA LEU A 98 5.16 -0.06 -11.78
C LEU A 98 3.89 -0.68 -12.33
N THR A 99 2.81 -0.69 -11.55
CA THR A 99 1.54 -1.29 -11.95
C THR A 99 0.97 -0.59 -13.17
N VAL A 100 0.80 0.73 -13.12
CA VAL A 100 0.14 1.48 -14.19
C VAL A 100 0.98 1.52 -15.47
N VAL A 101 2.30 1.60 -15.36
CA VAL A 101 3.21 1.63 -16.52
C VAL A 101 3.21 0.27 -17.22
N VAL A 102 3.45 -0.82 -16.48
CA VAL A 102 3.58 -2.15 -17.08
C VAL A 102 2.24 -2.63 -17.62
N SER A 103 1.14 -2.43 -16.89
CA SER A 103 -0.17 -2.89 -17.34
C SER A 103 -0.63 -2.19 -18.62
N SER A 104 -0.37 -0.88 -18.74
CA SER A 104 -0.80 -0.10 -19.91
C SER A 104 0.03 -0.39 -21.16
N LEU A 105 1.16 -1.09 -21.02
CA LEU A 105 2.09 -1.39 -22.12
C LEU A 105 2.10 -2.88 -22.51
N GLU A 106 1.35 -3.74 -21.81
CA GLU A 106 1.36 -5.20 -22.03
C GLU A 106 1.09 -5.56 -23.51
N ASP A 107 0.09 -4.91 -24.10
CA ASP A 107 -0.36 -5.15 -25.47
C ASP A 107 0.24 -4.18 -26.51
N GLY A 108 1.17 -3.30 -26.10
CA GLY A 108 1.82 -2.31 -26.97
C GLY A 108 0.89 -1.24 -27.55
N LYS A 109 -0.31 -1.10 -26.97
CA LYS A 109 -1.31 -0.09 -27.33
C LYS A 109 -1.82 0.54 -26.05
N VAL A 110 -1.93 1.87 -26.07
CA VAL A 110 -2.45 2.64 -24.94
C VAL A 110 -3.75 3.29 -25.41
N THR A 111 -4.82 3.04 -24.68
CA THR A 111 -6.13 3.64 -24.90
C THR A 111 -6.26 4.97 -24.19
N GLU A 112 -7.15 5.86 -24.66
CA GLU A 112 -7.46 7.13 -23.98
C GLU A 112 -7.85 6.94 -22.51
N ALA A 113 -8.54 5.83 -22.18
CA ALA A 113 -8.88 5.51 -20.81
C ALA A 113 -7.64 5.21 -19.96
N GLU A 114 -6.65 4.49 -20.51
CA GLU A 114 -5.37 4.22 -19.84
C GLU A 114 -4.52 5.48 -19.71
N VAL A 115 -4.51 6.36 -20.72
CA VAL A 115 -3.87 7.69 -20.62
C VAL A 115 -4.45 8.46 -19.43
N GLY A 116 -5.77 8.52 -19.32
CA GLY A 116 -6.43 9.19 -18.19
C GLY A 116 -6.16 8.53 -16.83
N VAL A 117 -5.77 7.25 -16.77
CA VAL A 117 -5.31 6.60 -15.53
C VAL A 117 -3.85 6.94 -15.23
N LEU A 118 -3.00 7.02 -16.26
CA LEU A 118 -1.60 7.39 -16.15
C LEU A 118 -1.45 8.85 -15.69
N GLU A 119 -2.23 9.77 -16.25
CA GLU A 119 -2.25 11.18 -15.85
C GLU A 119 -2.70 11.35 -14.39
N ASP A 120 -3.77 10.66 -14.00
CA ASP A 120 -4.25 10.66 -12.62
C ASP A 120 -3.22 10.09 -11.65
N ALA A 121 -2.51 9.02 -12.03
CA ALA A 121 -1.46 8.43 -11.21
C ALA A 121 -0.30 9.42 -11.05
N ARG A 122 0.10 10.10 -12.12
CA ARG A 122 1.12 11.15 -12.10
C ARG A 122 0.72 12.26 -11.13
N ASP A 123 -0.48 12.81 -11.30
CA ASP A 123 -0.97 13.95 -10.52
C ASP A 123 -1.08 13.57 -9.04
N LEU A 124 -1.63 12.40 -8.72
CA LEU A 124 -1.71 11.88 -7.35
C LEU A 124 -0.33 11.73 -6.70
N LEU A 125 0.66 11.22 -7.43
CA LEU A 125 2.00 11.01 -6.88
C LEU A 125 2.81 12.29 -6.75
N GLN A 126 2.55 13.28 -7.61
CA GLN A 126 3.12 14.62 -7.45
C GLN A 126 2.53 15.35 -6.24
N GLU A 127 1.21 15.21 -6.02
CA GLU A 127 0.55 15.81 -4.87
C GLU A 127 0.86 15.08 -3.55
N ASN A 128 1.05 13.76 -3.61
CA ASN A 128 1.24 12.90 -2.45
C ASN A 128 2.28 11.79 -2.71
N PRO A 129 3.59 12.12 -2.71
CA PRO A 129 4.66 11.16 -2.96
C PRO A 129 4.75 10.06 -1.88
N ASP A 130 4.30 10.37 -0.66
CA ASP A 130 4.29 9.45 0.49
C ASP A 130 3.00 8.63 0.60
N ILE A 131 2.32 8.40 -0.52
CA ILE A 131 1.06 7.67 -0.56
C ILE A 131 1.17 6.30 0.14
N GLY A 132 0.31 6.04 1.12
CA GLY A 132 0.25 4.73 1.76
C GLY A 132 -0.59 3.73 0.98
N LEU A 133 -0.60 2.47 1.44
CA LEU A 133 -1.47 1.41 0.94
C LEU A 133 -2.92 1.84 0.77
N PHE A 134 -3.47 2.61 1.73
CA PHE A 134 -4.86 3.08 1.65
C PHE A 134 -5.09 4.10 0.53
N GLY A 135 -4.11 4.97 0.27
CA GLY A 135 -4.20 5.92 -0.85
C GLY A 135 -4.16 5.19 -2.18
N MET A 136 -3.23 4.25 -2.33
CA MET A 136 -3.14 3.39 -3.51
C MET A 136 -4.43 2.58 -3.72
N ARG A 137 -4.97 1.98 -2.66
CA ARG A 137 -6.25 1.26 -2.73
C ARG A 137 -7.39 2.18 -3.17
N ARG A 138 -7.47 3.39 -2.60
CA ARG A 138 -8.50 4.36 -2.96
C ARG A 138 -8.40 4.75 -4.43
N PHE A 139 -7.19 4.91 -4.97
CA PHE A 139 -6.97 5.16 -6.39
C PHE A 139 -7.63 4.07 -7.25
N PHE A 140 -7.34 2.80 -6.97
CA PHE A 140 -7.95 1.67 -7.69
C PHE A 140 -9.45 1.52 -7.47
N GLU A 141 -9.97 1.89 -6.29
CA GLU A 141 -11.41 1.86 -6.01
C GLU A 141 -12.19 2.84 -6.89
N HIS A 142 -11.60 3.97 -7.28
CA HIS A 142 -12.23 4.99 -8.13
C HIS A 142 -12.02 4.73 -9.64
N ARG A 143 -11.30 3.67 -10.01
CA ARG A 143 -10.96 3.33 -11.40
C ARG A 143 -11.46 1.91 -11.72
N PRO A 144 -12.74 1.76 -12.11
CA PRO A 144 -13.34 0.45 -12.36
C PRO A 144 -12.68 -0.32 -13.52
N GLU A 145 -12.04 0.40 -14.44
CA GLU A 145 -11.33 -0.18 -15.60
C GLU A 145 -10.11 -1.02 -15.14
N MET A 146 -9.36 -0.51 -14.16
CA MET A 146 -8.27 -1.23 -13.50
C MET A 146 -8.78 -2.44 -12.70
N GLN A 147 -9.96 -2.36 -12.09
CA GLN A 147 -10.55 -3.51 -11.38
C GLN A 147 -10.94 -4.63 -12.33
N ALA A 148 -11.50 -4.29 -13.49
CA ALA A 148 -11.82 -5.27 -14.52
C ALA A 148 -10.56 -5.99 -15.01
N GLU A 149 -9.46 -5.26 -15.19
CA GLU A 149 -8.18 -5.84 -15.62
C GLU A 149 -7.53 -6.69 -14.52
N MET A 150 -7.57 -6.25 -13.26
CA MET A 150 -7.15 -7.09 -12.12
C MET A 150 -7.96 -8.39 -12.02
N GLN A 151 -9.28 -8.33 -12.24
CA GLN A 151 -10.13 -9.54 -12.26
C GLN A 151 -9.77 -10.45 -13.43
N ARG A 152 -9.51 -9.90 -14.62
CA ARG A 152 -9.02 -10.67 -15.78
C ARG A 152 -7.68 -11.32 -15.48
N TYR A 153 -6.75 -10.59 -14.86
CA TYR A 153 -5.44 -11.12 -14.47
C TYR A 153 -5.57 -12.28 -13.46
N GLN A 154 -6.40 -12.11 -12.42
CA GLN A 154 -6.70 -13.19 -11.46
C GLN A 154 -7.39 -14.40 -12.11
N THR A 155 -8.19 -14.18 -13.16
CA THR A 155 -8.84 -15.26 -13.92
C THR A 155 -7.86 -15.97 -14.86
N ARG A 156 -6.94 -15.22 -15.48
CA ARG A 156 -5.88 -15.73 -16.37
C ARG A 156 -4.80 -16.48 -15.60
N TYR A 157 -4.50 -16.03 -14.39
CA TYR A 157 -3.53 -16.62 -13.47
C TYR A 157 -4.20 -16.90 -12.11
N PRO A 158 -5.05 -17.93 -12.01
CA PRO A 158 -5.65 -18.29 -10.73
C PRO A 158 -4.53 -18.61 -9.74
N ARG A 159 -4.50 -17.90 -8.61
CA ARG A 159 -3.62 -18.22 -7.47
C ARG A 159 -3.96 -19.63 -6.98
N GLY A 160 -3.33 -20.65 -7.56
CA GLY A 160 -3.64 -22.05 -7.27
C GLY A 160 -3.08 -23.09 -8.25
N GLY A 161 -2.06 -22.77 -9.05
CA GLY A 161 -1.35 -23.73 -9.89
C GLY A 161 -0.10 -24.32 -9.21
N TYR A 162 -0.23 -24.79 -7.96
CA TYR A 162 0.71 -25.71 -7.30
C TYR A 162 -0.09 -26.77 -6.56
#